data_AF-A0A9Q0P098-F1
#
_entry.id   AF-A0A9Q0P098-F1
#
_cell.length_a   1.000
_cell.length_b   1.000
_cell.length_c   1.000
_cell.angle_alpha   90.00
_cell.angle_beta   90.00
_cell.angle_gamma   90.00
#
_symmetry.space_group_name_H-M   'P 1'
#
loop_
_entity.id
_entity.type
_entity.pdbx_description
1 polymer ?
#
loop_
_entity_poly.entity_id
_entity_poly.type
_entity_poly.pdbx_seq_one_letter_code
_entity_poly.pdbx_strand_id
1 'polypeptide(L)'
;MFKSVREDEVRDAVGALYRHWIDNNGNSQKLLVEMKGWFSDITLNVILKIVVNRRYVDYVSHKEENSSDEWRDSLRTFLELSGMFVVSDALPFLRWMDLGGVEKAMKKTAKNIDHALEKWLEEHKQKKASGTTKGEEDFMDLMLSVLDDVKELSNRNVDSINKATCLVSYFSTNIRYNIIGYL
;
A
#
# COMPACT_ATOMS: atom_id res chain seq x y z
N MET A 1 -2.76 -16.18 -10.40
CA MET A 1 -1.78 -15.62 -9.46
C MET A 1 -2.44 -14.85 -8.33
N PHE A 2 -2.99 -13.65 -8.55
CA PHE A 2 -3.52 -12.81 -7.45
C PHE A 2 -4.74 -13.34 -6.66
N LYS A 3 -5.34 -14.48 -7.06
CA LYS A 3 -6.39 -15.14 -6.30
C LYS A 3 -5.85 -15.79 -5.03
N SER A 4 -4.73 -16.52 -5.12
CA SER A 4 -4.12 -17.17 -3.95
C SER A 4 -3.67 -16.13 -2.92
N VAL A 5 -3.06 -15.03 -3.36
CA VAL A 5 -2.68 -13.90 -2.48
C VAL A 5 -3.86 -13.39 -1.66
N ARG A 6 -5.03 -13.21 -2.26
CA ARG A 6 -6.24 -12.79 -1.54
C ARG A 6 -6.70 -13.83 -0.53
N GLU A 7 -6.76 -15.08 -0.94
CA GLU A 7 -7.19 -16.19 -0.08
C GLU A 7 -6.23 -16.36 1.11
N ASP A 8 -4.93 -16.21 0.88
CA ASP A 8 -3.89 -16.31 1.89
C ASP A 8 -3.96 -15.17 2.90
N GLU A 9 -4.07 -13.91 2.45
CA GLU A 9 -4.17 -12.75 3.36
C GLU A 9 -5.48 -12.77 4.18
N VAL A 10 -6.61 -13.18 3.57
CA VAL A 10 -7.87 -13.34 4.31
C VAL A 10 -7.75 -14.46 5.34
N ARG A 11 -7.14 -15.59 4.97
CA ARG A 11 -6.93 -16.71 5.90
C ARG A 11 -6.03 -16.31 7.06
N ASP A 12 -4.94 -15.59 6.80
CA ASP A 12 -4.01 -15.12 7.82
C ASP A 12 -4.70 -14.13 8.79
N ALA A 13 -5.50 -13.19 8.25
CA ALA A 13 -6.23 -12.22 9.06
C ALA A 13 -7.32 -12.85 9.94
N VAL A 14 -8.08 -13.80 9.40
CA VAL A 14 -9.08 -14.57 10.17
C VAL A 14 -8.39 -15.45 11.22
N GLY A 15 -7.28 -16.08 10.86
CA GLY A 15 -6.46 -16.87 11.79
C GLY A 15 -5.88 -16.03 12.93
N ALA A 16 -5.56 -14.76 12.68
CA ALA A 16 -5.13 -13.82 13.71
C ALA A 16 -6.27 -13.43 14.66
N LEU A 17 -7.47 -13.17 14.15
CA LEU A 17 -8.65 -12.95 14.99
C LEU A 17 -8.95 -14.16 15.88
N TYR A 18 -8.86 -15.36 15.31
CA TYR A 18 -9.10 -16.59 16.05
C TYR A 18 -8.07 -16.80 17.17
N ARG A 19 -6.78 -16.58 16.90
CA ARG A 19 -5.73 -16.62 17.92
C ARG A 19 -5.95 -15.58 19.02
N HIS A 20 -6.25 -14.34 18.65
CA HIS A 20 -6.56 -13.28 19.61
C HIS A 20 -7.78 -13.65 20.48
N TRP A 21 -8.80 -14.27 19.91
CA TRP A 21 -9.94 -14.77 20.67
C TRP A 21 -9.56 -15.90 21.65
N ILE A 22 -8.68 -16.83 21.26
CA ILE A 22 -8.16 -17.87 22.16
C ILE A 22 -7.32 -17.27 23.28
N ASP A 23 -6.41 -16.35 22.97
CA ASP A 23 -5.47 -15.79 23.95
C ASP A 23 -6.19 -14.93 25.00
N ASN A 24 -7.32 -14.34 24.64
CA ASN A 24 -8.17 -13.59 25.56
C ASN A 24 -9.02 -14.50 26.50
N ASN A 25 -9.02 -15.82 26.27
CA ASN A 25 -9.95 -16.76 26.92
C ASN A 25 -9.42 -17.38 28.23
N GLY A 26 -9.33 -16.53 29.26
CA GLY A 26 -9.54 -16.96 30.64
C GLY A 26 -11.04 -17.04 31.02
N ASN A 27 -11.93 -16.25 30.38
CA ASN A 27 -13.30 -16.06 30.84
C ASN A 27 -14.32 -15.78 29.71
N SER A 28 -14.65 -16.72 28.83
CA SER A 28 -15.89 -16.75 27.99
C SER A 28 -16.35 -15.42 27.32
N GLN A 29 -15.45 -14.47 27.07
CA GLN A 29 -15.81 -13.10 26.71
C GLN A 29 -15.73 -12.92 25.19
N LYS A 30 -16.68 -12.18 24.63
CA LYS A 30 -16.73 -11.88 23.20
C LYS A 30 -15.54 -10.99 22.81
N LEU A 31 -14.89 -11.30 21.69
CA LEU A 31 -13.87 -10.43 21.10
C LEU A 31 -14.55 -9.23 20.42
N LEU A 32 -14.20 -8.01 20.83
CA LEU A 32 -14.59 -6.79 20.13
C LEU A 32 -13.54 -6.48 19.06
N VAL A 33 -14.00 -6.28 17.83
CA VAL A 33 -13.14 -5.96 16.67
C VAL A 33 -13.64 -4.67 16.03
N GLU A 34 -12.73 -3.72 15.81
CA GLU A 34 -13.00 -2.52 15.02
C GLU A 34 -12.98 -2.91 13.54
N MET A 35 -14.17 -3.17 12.99
CA MET A 35 -14.31 -3.79 11.67
C MET A 35 -13.75 -2.92 10.53
N LYS A 36 -13.79 -1.58 10.64
CA LYS A 36 -13.31 -0.68 9.59
C LYS A 36 -11.79 -0.81 9.44
N GLY A 37 -11.06 -0.74 10.54
CA GLY A 37 -9.62 -0.93 10.60
C GLY A 37 -9.24 -2.33 10.14
N TRP A 38 -9.93 -3.36 10.62
CA TRP A 38 -9.66 -4.73 10.22
C TRP A 38 -9.81 -4.97 8.70
N PHE A 39 -10.89 -4.47 8.09
CA PHE A 39 -11.07 -4.55 6.63
C PHE A 39 -10.06 -3.69 5.86
N SER A 40 -9.72 -2.51 6.40
CA SER A 40 -8.67 -1.65 5.83
C SER A 40 -7.33 -2.39 5.80
N ASP A 41 -6.92 -3.00 6.90
CA ASP A 41 -5.64 -3.72 7.00
C ASP A 41 -5.55 -4.88 6.01
N ILE A 42 -6.62 -5.68 5.87
CA ILE A 42 -6.68 -6.77 4.88
C ILE A 42 -6.56 -6.21 3.46
N THR A 43 -7.33 -5.17 3.14
CA THR A 43 -7.34 -4.57 1.81
C THR A 43 -5.95 -4.05 1.45
N LEU A 44 -5.31 -3.35 2.40
CA LEU A 44 -3.96 -2.82 2.24
C LEU A 44 -2.92 -3.93 2.06
N ASN A 45 -2.98 -4.98 2.88
CA ASN A 45 -2.11 -6.14 2.75
C ASN A 45 -2.23 -6.82 1.40
N VAL A 46 -3.46 -7.11 0.95
CA VAL A 46 -3.72 -7.72 -0.34
C VAL A 46 -3.09 -6.90 -1.47
N ILE A 47 -3.34 -5.58 -1.49
CA ILE A 47 -2.87 -4.73 -2.58
C ILE A 47 -1.34 -4.64 -2.57
N LEU A 48 -0.71 -4.41 -1.40
CA LEU A 48 0.74 -4.31 -1.32
C LEU A 48 1.44 -5.63 -1.64
N LYS A 49 0.82 -6.76 -1.29
CA LYS A 49 1.34 -8.08 -1.62
C LYS A 49 1.28 -8.35 -3.12
N ILE A 50 0.21 -7.91 -3.79
CA ILE A 50 0.06 -7.98 -5.25
C ILE A 50 1.04 -7.06 -5.98
N VAL A 51 1.23 -5.83 -5.48
CA VAL A 51 1.93 -4.78 -6.21
C VAL A 51 3.44 -4.83 -6.03
N VAL A 52 3.92 -5.07 -4.80
CA VAL A 52 5.35 -5.01 -4.42
C VAL A 52 5.76 -6.12 -3.45
N ASN A 53 4.90 -7.14 -3.27
CA ASN A 53 5.14 -8.25 -2.36
C ASN A 53 5.46 -7.84 -0.90
N ARG A 54 4.89 -6.72 -0.44
CA ARG A 54 5.02 -6.20 0.94
C ARG A 54 3.73 -6.39 1.74
N ARG A 55 3.83 -6.43 3.07
CA ARG A 55 2.69 -6.40 4.00
C ARG A 55 2.64 -5.06 4.73
N TYR A 56 1.44 -4.51 4.89
CA TYR A 56 1.16 -3.31 5.68
C TYR A 56 1.00 -3.61 7.18
N VAL A 57 0.36 -4.72 7.53
CA VAL A 57 0.29 -5.25 8.90
C VAL A 57 0.82 -6.68 8.88
N ASP A 58 1.68 -7.00 9.85
CA ASP A 58 2.08 -8.38 10.10
C ASP A 58 1.19 -8.96 11.21
N TYR A 59 0.39 -9.96 10.87
CA TYR A 59 -0.59 -10.57 11.76
C TYR A 59 -0.01 -11.56 12.78
N VAL A 60 1.29 -11.88 12.70
CA VAL A 60 1.92 -12.92 13.53
C VAL A 60 2.86 -12.32 14.58
N SER A 61 3.46 -11.17 14.31
CA SER A 61 4.38 -10.54 15.25
C SER A 61 3.62 -9.61 16.22
N HIS A 62 3.44 -10.05 17.46
CA HIS A 62 3.21 -9.15 18.61
C HIS A 62 4.47 -8.33 18.97
N LYS A 63 5.43 -8.21 18.05
CA LYS A 63 6.59 -7.34 18.27
C LYS A 63 6.14 -5.92 17.98
N GLU A 64 5.89 -5.19 19.05
CA GLU A 64 6.32 -3.80 19.12
C GLU A 64 7.69 -3.68 18.44
N GLU A 65 7.71 -2.79 17.44
CA GLU A 65 8.84 -1.93 17.18
C GLU A 65 10.14 -2.64 16.81
N ASN A 66 10.31 -2.97 15.52
CA ASN A 66 11.61 -2.83 14.87
C ASN A 66 11.37 -2.39 13.42
N SER A 67 11.52 -1.08 13.23
CA SER A 67 11.07 -0.20 12.14
C SER A 67 9.55 -0.03 12.07
N SER A 68 9.02 1.02 12.71
CA SER A 68 7.86 1.73 12.15
C SER A 68 8.31 2.20 10.76
N ASP A 69 8.08 1.36 9.77
CA ASP A 69 8.40 1.64 8.39
C ASP A 69 7.73 2.96 8.02
N GLU A 70 8.50 4.06 7.93
CA GLU A 70 7.98 5.43 7.75
C GLU A 70 7.03 5.56 6.54
N TRP A 71 7.18 4.64 5.57
CA TRP A 71 6.30 4.52 4.42
C TRP A 71 4.87 4.13 4.78
N ARG A 72 4.64 3.33 5.85
CA ARG A 72 3.29 2.94 6.31
C ARG A 72 2.53 4.13 6.86
N ASP A 73 3.17 4.92 7.73
CA ASP A 73 2.58 6.16 8.26
C ASP A 73 2.35 7.18 7.16
N SER A 74 3.30 7.29 6.23
CA SER A 74 3.14 8.13 5.04
C SER A 74 1.99 7.64 4.17
N LEU A 75 1.82 6.34 3.98
CA LEU A 75 0.73 5.77 3.19
C LEU A 75 -0.63 5.99 3.84
N ARG A 76 -0.72 5.81 5.16
CA ARG A 76 -1.93 6.16 5.92
C ARG A 76 -2.28 7.64 5.76
N THR A 77 -1.30 8.51 5.99
CA THR A 77 -1.47 9.95 5.81
C THR A 77 -1.92 10.26 4.38
N PHE A 78 -1.34 9.61 3.38
CA PHE A 78 -1.72 9.80 1.98
C PHE A 78 -3.19 9.44 1.73
N LEU A 79 -3.66 8.31 2.25
CA LEU A 79 -5.05 7.88 2.10
C LEU A 79 -6.02 8.85 2.78
N GLU A 80 -5.68 9.33 3.98
CA GLU A 80 -6.45 10.35 4.69
C GLU A 80 -6.51 11.66 3.90
N LEU A 81 -5.37 12.15 3.43
CA LEU A 81 -5.29 13.38 2.63
C LEU A 81 -6.01 13.26 1.28
N SER A 82 -6.00 12.09 0.66
CA SER A 82 -6.64 11.84 -0.64
C SER A 82 -8.16 11.79 -0.57
N GLY A 83 -8.72 11.49 0.61
CA GLY A 83 -10.16 11.50 0.84
C GLY A 83 -10.73 12.86 1.23
N MET A 84 -9.88 13.87 1.49
CA MET A 84 -10.33 15.20 1.87
C MET A 84 -10.74 16.03 0.65
N PHE A 85 -11.86 16.74 0.79
CA PHE A 85 -12.24 17.80 -0.15
C PHE A 85 -11.67 19.14 0.34
N VAL A 86 -10.71 19.71 -0.40
CA VAL A 86 -10.11 20.99 -0.02
C VAL A 86 -10.76 22.16 -0.77
N VAL A 87 -10.84 23.32 -0.13
CA VAL A 87 -11.46 24.52 -0.71
C VAL A 87 -10.80 24.92 -2.04
N SER A 88 -9.50 24.64 -2.20
CA SER A 88 -8.77 24.87 -3.46
C SER A 88 -9.23 23.99 -4.62
N ASP A 89 -9.87 22.84 -4.36
CA ASP A 89 -10.44 21.98 -5.40
C ASP A 89 -11.68 22.62 -6.01
N ALA A 90 -12.47 23.35 -5.21
CA ALA A 90 -13.63 24.11 -5.67
C ALA A 90 -13.24 25.50 -6.22
N LEU A 91 -12.24 26.15 -5.63
CA LEU A 91 -11.80 27.50 -5.95
C LEU A 91 -10.29 27.51 -6.24
N PRO A 92 -9.86 27.18 -7.48
CA PRO A 92 -8.45 27.00 -7.82
C PRO A 92 -7.56 28.23 -7.57
N PHE A 93 -8.13 29.44 -7.63
CA PHE A 93 -7.41 30.68 -7.36
C PHE A 93 -7.06 30.89 -5.88
N LEU A 94 -7.60 30.09 -4.95
CA LEU A 94 -7.22 30.09 -3.53
C LEU A 94 -6.10 29.08 -3.21
N ARG A 95 -5.63 28.33 -4.21
CA ARG A 95 -4.60 27.29 -4.02
C ARG A 95 -3.27 27.81 -3.46
N TRP A 96 -2.88 29.04 -3.81
CA TRP A 96 -1.66 29.67 -3.29
C TRP A 96 -1.66 29.89 -1.78
N MET A 97 -2.84 29.93 -1.14
CA MET A 97 -2.95 30.08 0.32
C MET A 97 -2.82 28.76 1.08
N ASP A 98 -2.99 27.61 0.41
CA ASP A 98 -2.99 26.27 1.04
C ASP A 98 -3.79 26.25 2.36
N LEU A 99 -5.06 26.69 2.29
CA LEU A 99 -5.92 26.81 3.47
C LEU A 99 -6.11 25.43 4.12
N GLY A 100 -5.50 25.25 5.30
CA GLY A 100 -5.48 23.96 6.02
C GLY A 100 -4.19 23.14 5.82
N GLY A 101 -3.23 23.61 5.02
CA GLY A 101 -1.90 22.98 4.87
C GLY A 101 -1.91 21.62 4.16
N VAL A 102 -3.01 21.26 3.52
CA VAL A 102 -3.25 19.93 2.95
C VAL A 102 -2.36 19.68 1.74
N GLU A 103 -2.17 20.67 0.86
CA GLU A 103 -1.30 20.49 -0.31
C GLU A 103 0.16 20.31 0.11
N LYS A 104 0.62 21.08 1.11
CA LYS A 104 1.97 20.93 1.67
C LYS A 104 2.15 19.58 2.36
N ALA A 105 1.17 19.12 3.14
CA ALA A 105 1.20 17.80 3.76
C ALA A 105 1.25 16.70 2.70
N MET A 106 0.41 16.78 1.66
CA MET A 106 0.37 15.82 0.56
C MET A 106 1.71 15.74 -0.17
N LYS A 107 2.34 16.88 -0.46
CA LYS A 107 3.68 16.92 -1.08
C LYS A 107 4.75 16.26 -0.23
N LYS A 108 4.74 16.47 1.09
CA LYS A 108 5.70 15.82 2.00
C LYS A 108 5.48 14.31 2.01
N THR A 109 4.23 13.89 2.14
CA THR A 109 3.85 12.48 2.17
C THR A 109 4.19 11.76 0.87
N ALA A 110 3.92 12.38 -0.29
CA ALA A 110 4.24 11.84 -1.59
C ALA A 110 5.74 11.60 -1.78
N LYS A 111 6.61 12.47 -1.25
CA LYS A 111 8.07 12.29 -1.28
C LYS A 111 8.50 11.05 -0.49
N ASN A 112 7.93 10.84 0.70
CA ASN A 112 8.26 9.67 1.51
C ASN A 112 7.82 8.37 0.83
N ILE A 113 6.64 8.35 0.22
CA ILE A 113 6.16 7.20 -0.56
C ILE A 113 7.04 6.97 -1.80
N ASP A 114 7.44 8.03 -2.51
CA ASP A 114 8.34 7.90 -3.67
C ASP A 114 9.70 7.30 -3.29
N HIS A 115 10.27 7.71 -2.15
CA HIS A 115 11.50 7.10 -1.63
C HIS A 115 11.33 5.61 -1.29
N ALA A 116 10.18 5.21 -0.73
CA ALA A 116 9.89 3.82 -0.44
C ALA A 116 9.74 3.00 -1.73
N LEU A 117 9.02 3.53 -2.73
CA LEU A 117 8.86 2.91 -4.04
C LEU A 117 10.21 2.78 -4.77
N GLU A 118 11.07 3.78 -4.68
CA GLU A 118 12.43 3.73 -5.24
C GLU A 118 13.24 2.60 -4.61
N LYS A 119 13.23 2.50 -3.28
CA LYS A 119 13.91 1.42 -2.57
C LYS A 119 13.41 0.05 -3.02
N TRP A 120 12.09 -0.14 -3.10
CA TRP A 120 11.51 -1.40 -3.55
C TRP A 120 11.86 -1.69 -5.01
N LEU A 121 11.84 -0.70 -5.89
CA LEU A 121 12.21 -0.86 -7.29
C LEU A 121 13.65 -1.36 -7.43
N GLU A 122 14.59 -0.76 -6.69
CA GLU A 122 15.99 -1.17 -6.70
C GLU A 122 16.18 -2.58 -6.13
N GLU A 123 15.44 -2.97 -5.08
CA GLU A 123 15.42 -4.34 -4.56
C GLU A 123 14.96 -5.36 -5.62
N HIS A 124 13.91 -5.04 -6.38
CA HIS A 124 13.41 -5.90 -7.47
C HIS A 124 14.39 -5.98 -8.64
N LYS A 125 15.03 -4.88 -9.03
CA LYS A 125 16.09 -4.88 -10.05
C LYS A 125 17.28 -5.75 -9.64
N GLN A 126 17.74 -5.65 -8.40
CA GLN A 126 18.83 -6.47 -7.86
C GLN A 126 18.47 -7.96 -7.82
N LYS A 127 17.25 -8.28 -7.37
CA LYS A 127 16.71 -9.65 -7.38
C LYS A 127 16.72 -10.22 -8.80
N LYS A 128 16.22 -9.47 -9.80
CA LYS A 128 16.22 -9.87 -11.22
C LYS A 128 17.64 -10.09 -11.75
N ALA A 129 18.57 -9.17 -11.47
CA ALA A 129 19.96 -9.28 -11.92
C ALA A 129 20.70 -10.48 -11.30
N SER A 130 20.39 -10.86 -10.06
CA SER A 130 20.99 -12.02 -9.40
C SER A 130 20.50 -13.38 -9.94
N GLY A 131 19.49 -13.42 -10.82
CA GLY A 131 18.87 -14.66 -11.27
C GLY A 131 18.12 -15.43 -10.16
N THR A 132 17.90 -14.80 -9.01
CA THR A 132 17.21 -15.41 -7.87
C THR A 132 15.70 -15.43 -8.16
N THR A 133 15.23 -16.49 -8.82
CA THR A 133 13.80 -16.78 -9.06
C THR A 133 13.10 -17.36 -7.83
N LYS A 134 13.70 -17.26 -6.64
CA LYS A 134 13.09 -17.72 -5.39
C LYS A 134 12.06 -16.70 -4.89
N GLY A 135 10.89 -16.68 -5.52
CA GLY A 135 9.74 -15.91 -5.09
C GLY A 135 8.66 -15.84 -6.15
N GLU A 136 7.41 -15.69 -5.72
CA GLU A 136 6.33 -15.32 -6.63
C GLU A 136 6.61 -13.94 -7.25
N GLU A 137 6.42 -13.83 -8.56
CA GLU A 137 6.49 -12.59 -9.34
C GLU A 137 5.34 -11.64 -8.94
N ASP A 138 5.66 -10.39 -8.61
CA ASP A 138 4.63 -9.39 -8.33
C ASP A 138 4.44 -8.42 -9.51
N PHE A 139 3.52 -7.46 -9.36
CA PHE A 139 3.25 -6.50 -10.41
C PHE A 139 4.47 -5.62 -10.76
N MET A 140 5.33 -5.28 -9.79
CA MET A 140 6.53 -4.49 -10.04
C MET A 140 7.56 -5.29 -10.84
N ASP A 141 7.72 -6.58 -10.56
CA ASP A 141 8.53 -7.52 -11.36
C ASP A 141 8.00 -7.60 -12.82
N LEU A 142 6.68 -7.72 -12.99
CA LEU A 142 6.04 -7.71 -14.32
C LEU A 142 6.29 -6.39 -15.05
N MET A 143 6.12 -5.26 -14.37
CA MET A 143 6.35 -3.93 -14.95
C MET A 143 7.82 -3.72 -15.34
N LEU A 144 8.78 -4.23 -14.56
CA LEU A 144 10.20 -4.20 -14.92
C LEU A 144 10.43 -4.98 -16.23
N SER A 145 9.86 -6.17 -16.36
CA SER A 145 9.99 -6.98 -17.57
C SER A 145 9.37 -6.31 -18.80
N VAL A 146 8.15 -5.79 -18.68
CA VAL A 146 7.48 -5.06 -19.77
C VAL A 146 8.26 -3.81 -20.17
N LEU A 147 8.81 -3.08 -19.21
CA LEU A 147 9.52 -1.84 -19.49
C LEU A 147 10.95 -2.05 -20.00
N ASP A 148 11.61 -3.15 -19.66
CA ASP A 148 12.89 -3.51 -20.28
C ASP A 148 12.72 -3.71 -21.80
N ASP A 149 11.67 -4.41 -22.22
CA ASP A 149 11.33 -4.60 -23.64
C ASP A 149 11.05 -3.26 -24.35
N VAL A 150 10.43 -2.30 -23.66
CA VAL A 150 10.07 -0.98 -24.20
C VAL A 150 11.23 0.03 -24.12
N LYS A 151 12.19 -0.16 -23.21
CA LYS A 151 13.38 0.69 -23.06
C LYS A 151 14.27 0.58 -24.29
N GLU A 152 14.36 -0.61 -24.88
CA GLU A 152 15.02 -0.80 -26.18
C GLU A 152 14.35 0.01 -27.30
N LEU A 153 13.10 0.43 -27.11
CA LEU A 153 12.29 1.14 -28.12
C LEU A 153 12.09 2.64 -27.83
N SER A 154 12.25 3.11 -26.59
CA SER A 154 12.03 4.52 -26.24
C SER A 154 12.90 5.02 -25.08
N ASN A 155 13.55 6.17 -25.28
CA ASN A 155 14.43 6.84 -24.32
C ASN A 155 13.66 7.52 -23.14
N ARG A 156 12.66 6.84 -22.58
CA ARG A 156 11.85 7.34 -21.46
C ARG A 156 12.43 6.90 -20.11
N ASN A 157 12.17 7.68 -19.07
CA ASN A 157 12.50 7.31 -17.69
C ASN A 157 11.54 6.20 -17.20
N VAL A 158 11.87 4.95 -17.54
CA VAL A 158 11.08 3.75 -17.24
C VAL A 158 10.82 3.56 -15.74
N ASP A 159 11.75 3.99 -14.88
CA ASP A 159 11.61 3.86 -13.43
C ASP A 159 10.47 4.72 -12.90
N SER A 160 10.36 5.96 -13.38
CA SER A 160 9.22 6.83 -13.04
C SER A 160 7.89 6.26 -13.52
N ILE A 161 7.86 5.60 -14.69
CA ILE A 161 6.65 4.96 -15.22
C ILE A 161 6.27 3.77 -14.35
N ASN A 162 7.22 2.92 -13.97
CA ASN A 162 6.98 1.76 -13.11
C ASN A 162 6.41 2.19 -11.76
N LYS A 163 7.12 3.08 -11.04
CA LYS A 163 6.69 3.59 -9.74
C LYS A 163 5.30 4.22 -9.81
N ALA A 164 5.04 5.07 -10.80
CA ALA A 164 3.74 5.72 -10.98
C ALA A 164 2.62 4.70 -11.25
N THR A 165 2.86 3.71 -12.11
CA THR A 165 1.85 2.70 -12.45
C THR A 165 1.54 1.78 -11.29
N CYS A 166 2.56 1.35 -10.53
CA CYS A 166 2.39 0.59 -9.29
C CYS A 166 1.55 1.37 -8.27
N LEU A 167 1.88 2.65 -8.08
CA LEU A 167 1.16 3.53 -7.15
C LEU A 167 -0.29 3.76 -7.58
N VAL A 168 -0.55 3.98 -8.86
CA VAL A 168 -1.92 4.14 -9.39
C VAL A 168 -2.73 2.85 -9.22
N SER A 169 -2.13 1.68 -9.49
CA SER A 169 -2.80 0.38 -9.32
C SER A 169 -3.21 0.12 -7.87
N TYR A 170 -2.38 0.59 -6.93
CA TYR A 170 -2.70 0.59 -5.51
C TYR A 170 -3.91 1.49 -5.19
N PHE A 171 -4.00 2.68 -5.79
CA PHE A 171 -5.10 3.62 -5.54
C PHE A 171 -6.42 3.27 -6.24
N SER A 172 -6.38 2.82 -7.50
CA SER A 172 -7.59 2.45 -8.25
C SER A 172 -8.37 1.33 -7.56
N THR A 173 -7.68 0.49 -6.79
CA THR A 173 -8.29 -0.58 -6.00
C THR A 173 -8.90 -0.06 -4.70
N ASN A 174 -8.28 0.93 -4.03
CA ASN A 174 -8.76 1.51 -2.77
C ASN A 174 -9.91 2.52 -2.94
N ILE A 175 -9.85 3.39 -3.96
CA ILE A 175 -10.85 4.46 -4.18
C ILE A 175 -12.24 3.88 -4.43
N ARG A 176 -12.32 2.69 -5.05
CA ARG A 176 -13.59 1.99 -5.29
C ARG A 176 -14.31 1.56 -4.01
N TYR A 177 -13.58 1.36 -2.90
CA TYR A 177 -14.16 0.95 -1.62
C TYR A 177 -14.46 2.14 -0.69
N ASN A 178 -13.65 3.21 -0.71
CA ASN A 178 -13.89 4.37 0.15
C ASN A 178 -15.05 5.27 -0.34
N ILE A 179 -15.32 5.36 -1.65
CA ILE A 179 -16.42 6.19 -2.16
C ILE A 179 -17.80 5.57 -1.86
N ILE A 180 -17.89 4.24 -1.71
CA ILE A 180 -19.16 3.55 -1.40
C ILE A 180 -19.57 3.73 0.08
N GLY A 181 -18.64 4.15 0.96
CA GLY A 181 -18.96 4.43 2.37
C GLY A 181 -19.56 5.82 2.65
N TYR A 182 -19.60 6.70 1.65
CA TYR A 182 -20.08 8.09 1.76
C TYR A 182 -21.31 8.39 0.88
N LEU A 183 -21.93 7.37 0.29
CA LEU A 183 -23.23 7.41 -0.39
C LEU A 183 -24.21 6.48 0.31
#